data_AF-A0A133QF15-F1
#
_entry.id   AF-A0A133QF15-F1
#
_cell.length_a   1.000
_cell.length_b   1.000
_cell.length_c   1.000
_cell.angle_alpha   90.00
_cell.angle_beta   90.00
_cell.angle_gamma   90.00
#
_symmetry.space_group_name_H-M   'P 1'
#
loop_
_entity.id
_entity.type
_entity.pdbx_description
1 polymer ?
#
loop_
_entity_poly.entity_id
_entity_poly.type
_entity_poly.pdbx_seq_one_letter_code
_entity_poly.pdbx_strand_id
1 'polypeptide(L)'
;MLLTNGYWFVGAYLILFILSPLLNRFAENTTAKEQRMLLFALFGLMFLYGWISDDKWFDRGCSPLFFICLYLLARYFSIHRPAFTLHKPKFYFLFYAAVMMPVVLLGYVLVASGRESWLDKLYQYNSPVNILCSVLLLLAFSQLRFHCKIVNWMGRSCFAVYLFHAHPDFYQQVFYPIVRQLFMTASGFQLLFHTVVLVTVLYLMPILIDQLRIRMWGLFSRLFLGK
;
A
#
# COMPACT_ATOMS: atom_id res chain seq x y z
N MET A 1 -17.32 -10.60 -9.62
CA MET A 1 -17.56 -9.82 -8.39
C MET A 1 -16.28 -9.49 -7.60
N LEU A 2 -15.31 -10.41 -7.45
CA LEU A 2 -13.95 -10.08 -6.92
C LEU A 2 -13.05 -9.30 -7.90
N LEU A 3 -13.45 -9.23 -9.18
CA LEU A 3 -12.72 -8.59 -10.29
C LEU A 3 -13.35 -7.28 -10.76
N THR A 4 -14.38 -6.77 -10.09
CA THR A 4 -15.13 -5.57 -10.52
C THR A 4 -14.68 -4.34 -9.72
N ASN A 5 -14.24 -3.30 -10.45
CA ASN A 5 -14.02 -1.85 -10.19
C ASN A 5 -13.62 -1.29 -8.80
N GLY A 6 -13.81 -1.99 -7.68
CA GLY A 6 -13.47 -1.52 -6.33
C GLY A 6 -12.21 -2.13 -5.71
N TYR A 7 -11.89 -3.37 -6.08
CA TYR A 7 -10.84 -4.17 -5.42
C TYR A 7 -9.67 -4.48 -6.35
N TRP A 8 -9.14 -3.46 -7.02
CA TRP A 8 -8.02 -3.62 -7.96
C TRP A 8 -6.83 -4.38 -7.35
N PHE A 9 -6.54 -4.14 -6.06
CA PHE A 9 -5.46 -4.80 -5.33
C PHE A 9 -5.69 -6.31 -5.17
N VAL A 10 -6.92 -6.77 -4.92
CA VAL A 10 -7.20 -8.22 -4.77
C VAL A 10 -6.96 -8.93 -6.09
N GLY A 11 -7.43 -8.37 -7.20
CA GLY A 11 -7.18 -8.90 -8.54
C GLY A 11 -5.69 -8.94 -8.87
N ALA A 12 -4.97 -7.83 -8.65
CA ALA A 12 -3.53 -7.75 -8.86
C ALA A 12 -2.75 -8.74 -7.98
N TYR A 13 -3.15 -8.91 -6.72
CA TYR A 13 -2.54 -9.85 -5.78
C TYR A 13 -2.74 -11.31 -6.21
N LEU A 14 -3.93 -11.69 -6.67
CA LEU A 14 -4.20 -13.05 -7.15
C LEU A 14 -3.35 -13.38 -8.39
N ILE A 15 -3.24 -12.45 -9.34
CA ILE A 15 -2.37 -12.60 -10.51
C ILE A 15 -0.92 -12.77 -10.07
N LEU A 16 -0.44 -11.91 -9.16
CA LEU A 16 0.91 -12.03 -8.62
C LEU A 16 1.12 -13.36 -7.91
N PHE A 17 0.16 -13.84 -7.11
CA PHE A 17 0.24 -15.10 -6.38
C PHE A 17 0.41 -16.28 -7.34
N ILE A 18 -0.39 -16.33 -8.41
CA ILE A 18 -0.30 -17.36 -9.46
C ILE A 18 1.07 -17.32 -10.15
N LEU A 19 1.58 -16.11 -10.45
CA LEU A 19 2.87 -15.93 -11.13
C LEU A 19 4.09 -16.04 -10.19
N SER A 20 3.88 -15.99 -8.87
CA SER A 20 4.96 -15.92 -7.89
C SER A 20 6.00 -17.06 -8.00
N PRO A 21 5.66 -18.32 -8.33
CA PRO A 21 6.67 -19.36 -8.51
C PRO A 21 7.61 -19.07 -9.67
N LEU A 22 7.07 -18.57 -10.79
CA LEU A 22 7.85 -18.21 -11.97
C LEU A 22 8.72 -16.98 -11.70
N LEU A 23 8.15 -15.95 -11.05
CA LEU A 23 8.87 -14.73 -10.69
C LEU A 23 10.00 -15.00 -9.71
N ASN A 24 9.79 -15.91 -8.74
CA ASN A 24 10.84 -16.34 -7.81
C ASN A 24 11.95 -17.08 -8.53
N ARG A 25 11.61 -18.03 -9.41
CA ARG A 25 12.60 -18.75 -10.22
C ARG A 25 13.40 -17.78 -11.08
N PHE A 26 12.76 -16.81 -11.73
CA PHE A 26 13.45 -15.76 -12.47
C PHE A 26 14.41 -14.98 -11.56
N ALA A 27 13.96 -14.52 -10.39
CA ALA A 27 14.76 -13.71 -9.48
C ALA A 27 15.92 -14.49 -8.81
N GLU A 28 15.83 -15.81 -8.71
CA GLU A 28 16.91 -16.63 -8.14
C GLU A 28 17.96 -17.02 -9.18
N ASN A 29 17.59 -17.08 -10.46
CA ASN A 29 18.46 -17.56 -11.54
C ASN A 29 19.01 -16.45 -12.44
N THR A 30 18.81 -15.18 -12.09
CA THR A 30 19.33 -14.03 -12.84
C THR A 30 20.33 -13.24 -12.02
N THR A 31 21.26 -12.59 -12.71
CA THR A 31 22.28 -11.75 -12.07
C THR A 31 21.66 -10.44 -11.56
N ALA A 32 22.31 -9.82 -10.57
CA ALA A 32 21.92 -8.51 -10.05
C ALA A 32 21.86 -7.44 -11.16
N LYS A 33 22.73 -7.55 -12.18
CA LYS A 33 22.77 -6.62 -13.31
C LYS A 33 21.54 -6.77 -14.19
N GLU A 34 21.18 -8.00 -14.56
CA GLU A 34 20.02 -8.30 -15.41
C GLU A 34 18.71 -7.89 -14.74
N GLN A 35 18.52 -8.25 -13.48
CA GLN A 35 17.34 -7.83 -12.71
C GLN A 35 17.24 -6.31 -12.61
N ARG A 36 18.35 -5.64 -12.32
CA ARG A 36 18.37 -4.18 -12.22
C ARG A 36 18.05 -3.52 -13.56
N MET A 37 18.56 -4.05 -14.68
CA MET A 37 18.22 -3.57 -16.02
C MET A 37 16.74 -3.75 -16.34
N LEU A 38 16.17 -4.92 -16.02
CA LEU A 38 14.73 -5.16 -16.18
C LEU A 38 13.90 -4.19 -15.34
N LEU A 39 14.24 -4.03 -14.05
CA LEU A 39 13.55 -3.10 -13.16
C LEU A 39 13.63 -1.66 -13.68
N PHE A 40 14.81 -1.20 -14.13
CA PHE A 40 14.94 0.13 -14.72
C PHE A 40 14.12 0.30 -15.99
N ALA A 41 14.07 -0.72 -16.86
CA ALA A 41 13.25 -0.67 -18.07
C ALA A 41 11.76 -0.60 -17.72
N LEU A 42 11.28 -1.44 -16.80
CA LEU A 42 9.88 -1.50 -16.40
C LEU A 42 9.44 -0.22 -15.66
N PHE A 43 10.21 0.22 -14.67
CA PHE A 43 9.92 1.48 -13.97
C PHE A 43 10.10 2.70 -14.87
N GLY A 44 11.04 2.67 -15.82
CA GLY A 44 11.20 3.72 -16.83
C GLY A 44 9.97 3.83 -17.73
N LEU A 45 9.44 2.69 -18.19
CA LEU A 45 8.21 2.63 -18.97
C LEU A 45 7.01 3.15 -18.14
N MET A 46 6.88 2.71 -16.89
CA MET A 46 5.83 3.21 -15.97
C MET A 46 5.96 4.69 -15.66
N PHE A 47 7.18 5.20 -15.56
CA PHE A 47 7.43 6.62 -15.32
C PHE A 47 7.04 7.46 -16.55
N LEU A 48 7.49 7.07 -17.74
CA LEU A 48 7.22 7.80 -18.98
C LEU A 48 5.75 7.70 -19.40
N TYR A 49 5.20 6.49 -19.47
CA TYR A 49 3.84 6.28 -19.97
C TYR A 49 2.79 6.35 -18.85
N GLY A 50 3.09 5.81 -17.67
CA GLY A 50 2.15 5.78 -16.57
C GLY A 50 2.05 7.10 -15.80
N TRP A 51 3.17 7.75 -15.46
CA TRP A 51 3.16 8.93 -14.58
C TRP A 51 3.23 10.26 -15.33
N ILE A 52 4.08 10.36 -16.38
CA ILE A 52 4.17 11.57 -17.20
C ILE A 52 2.97 11.69 -18.13
N SER A 53 2.70 10.66 -18.93
CA SER A 53 1.63 10.66 -19.93
C SER A 53 0.23 10.33 -19.38
N ASP A 54 0.13 9.87 -18.13
CA ASP A 54 -1.13 9.46 -17.47
C ASP A 54 -1.94 8.43 -18.29
N ASP A 55 -1.23 7.49 -18.93
CA ASP A 55 -1.85 6.47 -19.78
C ASP A 55 -2.71 5.51 -18.95
N LYS A 56 -3.96 5.32 -19.38
CA LYS A 56 -4.96 4.45 -18.76
C LYS A 56 -4.50 3.01 -18.57
N TRP A 57 -3.56 2.53 -19.40
CA TRP A 57 -3.00 1.17 -19.26
C TRP A 57 -2.30 0.93 -17.92
N PHE A 58 -1.78 1.99 -17.29
CA PHE A 58 -1.09 1.89 -15.99
C PHE A 58 -1.97 2.21 -14.80
N ASP A 59 -3.16 2.79 -15.04
CA ASP A 59 -4.18 3.14 -14.04
C ASP A 59 -3.58 3.78 -12.76
N ARG A 60 -2.66 4.74 -12.94
CA ARG A 60 -1.97 5.45 -11.83
C ARG A 60 -1.22 4.52 -10.84
N GLY A 61 -0.88 3.32 -11.30
CA GLY A 61 -0.24 2.24 -10.52
C GLY A 61 -1.21 1.19 -9.99
N CYS A 62 -2.52 1.30 -10.23
CA CYS A 62 -3.52 0.30 -9.84
C CYS A 62 -3.57 -0.90 -10.81
N SER A 63 -2.42 -1.41 -11.26
CA SER A 63 -2.34 -2.49 -12.25
C SER A 63 -1.59 -3.72 -11.73
N PRO A 64 -1.94 -4.94 -12.21
CA PRO A 64 -1.18 -6.15 -11.90
C PRO A 64 0.30 -6.05 -12.28
N LEU A 65 0.60 -5.37 -13.40
CA LEU A 65 1.97 -5.17 -13.87
C LEU A 65 2.79 -4.32 -12.88
N PHE A 66 2.22 -3.22 -12.37
CA PHE A 66 2.86 -2.41 -11.34
C PHE A 66 3.13 -3.24 -10.08
N PHE A 67 2.16 -4.06 -9.67
CA PHE A 67 2.30 -4.92 -8.50
C PHE A 67 3.39 -5.98 -8.66
N ILE A 68 3.53 -6.57 -9.86
CA ILE A 68 4.64 -7.47 -10.21
C ILE A 68 5.99 -6.75 -10.14
N CYS A 69 6.06 -5.49 -10.60
CA CYS A 69 7.30 -4.71 -10.55
C CYS A 69 7.71 -4.40 -9.11
N LEU A 70 6.77 -4.02 -8.24
CA LEU A 70 7.03 -3.83 -6.81
C LEU A 70 7.49 -5.13 -6.15
N TYR A 71 6.89 -6.26 -6.50
CA TYR A 71 7.30 -7.57 -6.00
C TYR A 71 8.76 -7.90 -6.39
N LEU A 72 9.09 -7.75 -7.68
CA LEU A 72 10.45 -7.99 -8.17
C LEU A 72 11.47 -7.02 -7.56
N LEU A 73 11.09 -5.75 -7.32
CA LEU A 73 11.94 -4.78 -6.63
C LEU A 73 12.24 -5.19 -5.18
N ALA A 74 11.22 -5.62 -4.44
CA ALA A 74 11.41 -6.13 -3.08
C ALA A 74 12.27 -7.41 -3.08
N ARG A 75 12.03 -8.31 -4.04
CA ARG A 75 12.82 -9.55 -4.22
C ARG A 75 14.29 -9.25 -4.54
N TYR A 76 14.55 -8.27 -5.42
CA TYR A 76 15.88 -7.79 -5.76
C TYR A 76 16.66 -7.34 -4.51
N PHE A 77 16.04 -6.51 -3.65
CA PHE A 77 16.66 -6.08 -2.40
C PHE A 77 16.91 -7.23 -1.42
N SER A 78 16.00 -8.19 -1.35
CA SER A 78 16.14 -9.37 -0.49
C SER A 78 17.31 -10.29 -0.91
N ILE A 79 17.48 -10.51 -2.21
CA ILE A 79 18.49 -11.44 -2.75
C ILE A 79 19.86 -10.76 -2.83
N HIS A 80 19.95 -9.61 -3.49
CA HIS A 80 21.23 -9.01 -3.84
C HIS A 80 21.78 -8.06 -2.76
N ARG A 81 20.94 -7.64 -1.81
CA ARG A 81 21.31 -6.80 -0.66
C ARG A 81 22.30 -5.69 -1.01
N PRO A 82 21.96 -4.79 -1.96
CA PRO A 82 22.85 -3.69 -2.32
C PRO A 82 23.15 -2.81 -1.10
N ALA A 83 24.24 -2.05 -1.13
CA ALA A 83 24.72 -1.24 0.01
C ALA A 83 23.62 -0.40 0.69
N PHE A 84 22.69 0.14 -0.11
CA PHE A 84 21.54 0.89 0.39
C PHE A 84 20.63 0.12 1.37
N THR A 85 20.61 -1.22 1.34
CA THR A 85 19.82 -2.08 2.23
C THR A 85 20.51 -2.40 3.57
N LEU A 86 21.77 -1.98 3.73
CA LEU A 86 22.61 -2.30 4.88
C LEU A 86 22.55 -1.24 5.99
N HIS A 87 21.80 -0.15 5.80
CA HIS A 87 21.62 0.87 6.84
C HIS A 87 20.69 0.37 7.96
N LYS A 88 20.73 1.05 9.11
CA LYS A 88 19.86 0.76 10.27
C LYS A 88 18.43 1.30 10.04
N PRO A 89 17.40 0.78 10.74
CA PRO A 89 16.01 1.22 10.57
C PRO A 89 15.81 2.73 10.73
N LYS A 90 16.54 3.34 11.68
CA LYS A 90 16.50 4.79 11.95
C LYS A 90 16.85 5.62 10.72
N PHE A 91 17.79 5.18 9.89
CA PHE A 91 18.16 5.87 8.66
C PHE A 91 16.98 5.94 7.69
N TYR A 92 16.29 4.82 7.48
CA TYR A 92 15.15 4.76 6.57
C TYR A 92 13.96 5.59 7.06
N PHE A 93 13.66 5.58 8.36
CA PHE A 93 12.62 6.44 8.92
C PHE A 93 12.95 7.93 8.78
N LEU A 94 14.21 8.31 9.06
CA LEU A 94 14.64 9.69 8.92
C LEU A 94 14.62 10.13 7.44
N PHE A 95 15.08 9.26 6.53
CA PHE A 95 15.05 9.55 5.11
C PHE A 95 13.61 9.65 4.58
N TYR A 96 12.72 8.75 5.02
CA TYR A 96 11.29 8.85 4.71
C TYR A 96 10.72 10.21 5.15
N ALA A 97 11.00 10.64 6.39
CA ALA A 97 10.55 11.93 6.90
C ALA A 97 11.15 13.11 6.10
N ALA A 98 12.44 13.01 5.72
CA ALA A 98 13.12 14.02 4.93
C ALA A 98 12.58 14.14 3.49
N VAL A 99 12.07 13.04 2.91
CA VAL A 99 11.40 13.06 1.60
C VAL A 99 9.96 13.56 1.74
N MET A 100 9.23 13.13 2.77
CA MET A 100 7.83 13.49 2.93
C MET A 100 7.60 14.94 3.32
N MET A 101 8.49 15.57 4.10
CA MET A 101 8.31 16.95 4.53
C MET A 101 8.25 17.93 3.33
N PRO A 102 9.20 17.90 2.36
CA PRO A 102 9.10 18.68 1.13
C PRO A 102 7.87 18.36 0.29
N VAL A 103 7.43 17.09 0.23
CA VAL A 103 6.25 16.67 -0.53
C VAL A 103 4.98 17.29 0.06
N VAL A 104 4.85 17.30 1.39
CA VAL A 104 3.73 17.95 2.09
C VAL A 104 3.76 19.47 1.87
N LEU A 105 4.92 20.10 1.98
CA LEU A 105 5.07 21.54 1.74
C LEU A 105 4.72 21.90 0.28
N LEU A 106 5.22 21.12 -0.68
CA LEU A 106 4.90 21.28 -2.09
C LEU A 106 3.40 21.10 -2.32
N GLY A 107 2.77 20.11 -1.68
CA GLY A 107 1.33 19.90 -1.76
C GLY A 107 0.54 21.12 -1.29
N TYR A 108 0.93 21.70 -0.15
CA TYR A 108 0.34 22.96 0.34
C TYR A 108 0.48 24.11 -0.67
N VAL A 109 1.69 24.31 -1.22
CA VAL A 109 1.95 25.36 -2.21
C VAL A 109 1.13 25.15 -3.49
N LEU A 110 1.01 23.91 -3.96
CA LEU A 110 0.23 23.58 -5.16
C LEU A 110 -1.25 23.88 -4.96
N VAL A 111 -1.83 23.54 -3.81
CA VAL A 111 -3.22 23.89 -3.46
C VAL A 111 -3.38 25.40 -3.38
N ALA A 112 -2.50 26.09 -2.66
CA ALA A 112 -2.56 27.55 -2.53
C ALA A 112 -2.40 28.29 -3.88
N SER A 113 -1.71 27.67 -4.84
CA SER A 113 -1.51 28.22 -6.19
C SER A 113 -2.58 27.77 -7.19
N GLY A 114 -3.62 27.04 -6.78
CA GLY A 114 -4.68 26.54 -7.66
C GLY A 114 -4.23 25.46 -8.66
N ARG A 115 -3.14 24.72 -8.35
CA ARG A 115 -2.50 23.71 -9.22
C ARG A 115 -2.74 22.28 -8.72
N GLU A 116 -3.99 21.98 -8.35
CA GLU A 116 -4.39 20.69 -7.75
C GLU A 116 -4.10 19.47 -8.65
N SER A 117 -4.07 19.64 -9.97
CA SER A 117 -3.73 18.56 -10.91
C SER A 117 -2.31 18.00 -10.72
N TRP A 118 -1.36 18.84 -10.30
CA TRP A 118 0.00 18.41 -9.98
C TRP A 118 0.06 17.67 -8.65
N LEU A 119 -0.84 18.00 -7.72
CA LEU A 119 -0.98 17.27 -6.47
C LEU A 119 -1.47 15.85 -6.71
N ASP A 120 -2.47 15.68 -7.60
CA ASP A 120 -2.98 14.36 -8.01
C ASP A 120 -1.84 13.49 -8.56
N LYS A 121 -0.97 14.05 -9.42
CA LYS A 121 0.22 13.36 -9.92
C LYS A 121 1.17 12.90 -8.81
N LEU A 122 1.43 13.73 -7.80
CA LEU A 122 2.30 13.34 -6.68
C LEU A 122 1.73 12.16 -5.88
N TYR A 123 0.40 12.05 -5.79
CA TYR A 123 -0.30 11.02 -5.03
C TYR A 123 -0.55 9.70 -5.78
N GLN A 124 -0.27 9.62 -7.08
CA GLN A 124 -0.38 8.36 -7.83
C GLN A 124 0.56 7.28 -7.27
N TYR A 125 0.14 6.01 -7.26
CA TYR A 125 0.95 4.90 -6.73
C TYR A 125 2.25 4.70 -7.51
N ASN A 126 2.22 4.92 -8.82
CA ASN A 126 3.37 4.85 -9.72
C ASN A 126 4.29 6.08 -9.67
N SER A 127 3.99 7.09 -8.83
CA SER A 127 4.87 8.22 -8.59
C SER A 127 6.23 7.75 -8.04
N PRO A 128 7.37 8.21 -8.58
CA PRO A 128 8.69 7.83 -8.06
C PRO A 128 8.87 8.13 -6.58
N VAL A 129 8.25 9.21 -6.10
CA VAL A 129 8.25 9.60 -4.68
C VAL A 129 7.55 8.53 -3.85
N ASN A 130 6.37 8.06 -4.29
CA ASN A 130 5.61 7.05 -3.57
C ASN A 130 6.32 5.68 -3.59
N ILE A 131 6.94 5.31 -4.71
CA ILE A 131 7.75 4.09 -4.81
C ILE A 131 8.95 4.17 -3.85
N LEU A 132 9.69 5.28 -3.84
CA LEU A 132 10.82 5.50 -2.94
C LEU A 132 10.38 5.41 -1.48
N CYS A 133 9.33 6.13 -1.11
CA CYS A 133 8.78 6.11 0.25
C CYS A 133 8.32 4.71 0.67
N SER A 134 7.70 3.95 -0.24
CA SER A 134 7.31 2.57 0.01
C SER A 134 8.52 1.67 0.26
N VAL A 135 9.60 1.82 -0.52
CA VAL A 135 10.86 1.09 -0.32
C VAL A 135 11.51 1.44 1.01
N LEU A 136 11.56 2.73 1.38
CA LEU A 136 12.13 3.19 2.65
C LEU A 136 11.38 2.56 3.83
N LEU A 137 10.05 2.61 3.83
CA LEU A 137 9.24 1.99 4.88
C LEU A 137 9.43 0.46 4.90
N LEU A 138 9.42 -0.20 3.74
CA LEU A 138 9.66 -1.65 3.65
C LEU A 138 11.00 -2.03 4.28
N LEU A 139 12.08 -1.32 3.95
CA LEU A 139 13.40 -1.57 4.52
C LEU A 139 13.44 -1.28 6.02
N ALA A 140 12.80 -0.20 6.48
CA ALA A 140 12.70 0.14 7.89
C ALA A 140 12.03 -0.98 8.70
N PHE A 141 10.83 -1.39 8.28
CA PHE A 141 10.03 -2.40 8.98
C PHE A 141 10.61 -3.82 8.85
N SER A 142 11.23 -4.18 7.73
CA SER A 142 11.83 -5.52 7.54
C SER A 142 12.95 -5.85 8.53
N GLN A 143 13.58 -4.82 9.09
CA GLN A 143 14.67 -4.95 10.05
C GLN A 143 14.20 -4.89 11.52
N LEU A 144 12.95 -4.50 11.78
CA LEU A 144 12.41 -4.46 13.14
C LEU A 144 12.08 -5.88 13.61
N ARG A 145 12.64 -6.28 14.75
CA ARG A 145 12.35 -7.57 15.40
C ARG A 145 11.67 -7.29 16.73
N PHE A 146 10.35 -7.42 16.77
CA PHE A 146 9.59 -7.38 18.02
C PHE A 146 8.39 -8.34 17.94
N HIS A 147 7.93 -8.81 19.09
CA HIS A 147 6.75 -9.66 19.21
C HIS A 147 5.76 -9.01 20.15
N CYS A 148 4.60 -8.61 19.63
CA CYS A 148 3.52 -8.04 20.43
C CYS A 148 2.22 -8.80 20.16
N LYS A 149 1.61 -9.35 21.21
CA LYS A 149 0.38 -10.15 21.11
C LYS A 149 -0.75 -9.35 20.46
N ILE A 150 -0.90 -8.08 20.83
CA ILE A 150 -1.96 -7.20 20.32
C ILE A 150 -1.73 -6.91 18.82
N VAL A 151 -0.50 -6.54 18.43
CA VAL A 151 -0.17 -6.27 17.02
C VAL A 151 -0.37 -7.53 16.16
N ASN A 152 0.07 -8.69 16.63
CA ASN A 152 -0.12 -9.95 15.90
C ASN A 152 -1.59 -10.36 15.83
N TRP A 153 -2.36 -10.08 16.88
CA TRP A 153 -3.79 -10.33 16.90
C TRP A 153 -4.53 -9.44 15.88
N MET A 154 -4.24 -8.13 15.86
CA MET A 154 -4.78 -7.20 14.85
C MET A 154 -4.32 -7.56 13.44
N GLY A 155 -3.05 -7.93 13.26
CA GLY A 155 -2.45 -8.24 11.97
C GLY A 155 -3.12 -9.41 11.24
N ARG A 156 -3.68 -10.39 11.96
CA ARG A 156 -4.45 -11.50 11.36
C ARG A 156 -5.70 -11.04 10.61
N SER A 157 -6.25 -9.89 10.97
CA SER A 157 -7.46 -9.32 10.39
C SER A 157 -7.19 -8.16 9.43
N CYS A 158 -5.92 -7.86 9.12
CA CYS A 158 -5.54 -6.75 8.24
C CYS A 158 -6.20 -6.83 6.85
N PHE A 159 -6.31 -8.04 6.30
CA PHE A 159 -7.00 -8.24 5.01
C PHE A 159 -8.51 -7.98 5.10
N ALA A 160 -9.16 -8.33 6.21
CA ALA A 160 -10.58 -8.04 6.42
C ALA A 160 -10.83 -6.53 6.55
N VAL A 161 -9.93 -5.81 7.25
CA VAL A 161 -9.94 -4.34 7.28
C VAL A 161 -9.83 -3.78 5.87
N TYR A 162 -8.91 -4.31 5.05
CA TYR A 162 -8.79 -3.91 3.65
C TYR A 162 -10.10 -4.07 2.87
N LEU A 163 -10.69 -5.27 2.91
CA LEU A 163 -11.93 -5.55 2.20
C LEU A 163 -13.07 -4.65 2.65
N PHE A 164 -13.18 -4.39 3.95
CA PHE A 164 -14.27 -3.56 4.48
C PHE A 164 -14.17 -2.11 4.01
N HIS A 165 -13.03 -1.46 4.22
CA HIS A 165 -12.91 -0.03 3.90
C HIS A 165 -12.80 0.26 2.40
N ALA A 166 -12.26 -0.69 1.61
CA ALA A 166 -12.14 -0.56 0.17
C ALA A 166 -13.43 -0.98 -0.58
N HIS A 167 -14.48 -1.42 0.14
CA HIS A 167 -15.75 -1.75 -0.48
C HIS A 167 -16.37 -0.49 -1.13
N PRO A 168 -16.72 -0.50 -2.43
CA PRO A 168 -17.26 0.67 -3.13
C PRO A 168 -18.46 1.31 -2.43
N ASP A 169 -19.43 0.49 -2.00
CA ASP A 169 -20.63 1.02 -1.33
C ASP A 169 -20.28 1.63 0.03
N PHE A 170 -19.36 1.03 0.79
CA PHE A 170 -18.92 1.60 2.05
C PHE A 170 -18.21 2.94 1.84
N TYR A 171 -17.32 2.98 0.84
CA TYR A 171 -16.60 4.19 0.48
C TYR A 171 -17.56 5.31 0.07
N GLN A 172 -18.48 5.04 -0.86
CA GLN A 172 -19.37 6.05 -1.44
C GLN A 172 -20.49 6.49 -0.48
N GLN A 173 -21.06 5.58 0.30
CA GLN A 173 -22.24 5.88 1.12
C GLN A 173 -21.90 6.28 2.55
N VAL A 174 -20.75 5.84 3.09
CA VAL A 174 -20.39 6.06 4.49
C VAL A 174 -19.13 6.92 4.60
N PHE A 175 -18.00 6.44 4.07
CA PHE A 175 -16.72 7.10 4.28
C PHE A 175 -16.66 8.50 3.66
N TYR A 176 -16.93 8.60 2.36
CA TYR A 176 -16.81 9.86 1.62
C TYR A 176 -17.76 10.95 2.15
N PRO A 177 -19.06 10.69 2.42
CA PRO A 177 -19.96 11.70 2.97
C PRO A 177 -19.52 12.20 4.35
N ILE A 178 -19.08 11.30 5.25
CA ILE A 178 -18.61 11.68 6.59
C ILE A 178 -17.36 12.56 6.49
N VAL A 179 -16.36 12.14 5.72
CA VAL A 179 -15.11 12.92 5.54
C VAL A 179 -15.40 14.27 4.90
N ARG A 180 -16.26 14.32 3.88
CA ARG A 180 -16.69 15.58 3.26
C ARG A 180 -17.39 16.49 4.26
N GLN A 181 -18.29 15.98 5.08
CA GLN A 181 -18.96 16.77 6.10
C GLN A 181 -17.98 17.30 7.15
N LEU A 182 -17.06 16.45 7.63
CA LEU A 182 -16.01 16.88 8.57
C LEU A 182 -15.14 17.97 7.97
N PHE A 183 -14.74 17.83 6.71
CA PHE A 183 -13.94 18.84 6.01
C PHE A 183 -14.66 20.19 5.89
N MET A 184 -15.97 20.17 5.64
CA MET A 184 -16.76 21.41 5.49
C MET A 184 -17.12 22.09 6.82
N THR A 185 -17.10 21.38 7.94
CA THR A 185 -17.65 21.86 9.23
C THR A 185 -16.62 22.03 10.33
N ALA A 186 -15.51 21.29 10.31
CA ALA A 186 -14.52 21.31 11.37
C ALA A 186 -13.39 22.32 11.09
N SER A 187 -12.92 23.01 12.14
CA SER A 187 -11.66 23.76 12.07
C SER A 187 -10.45 22.83 11.94
N GLY A 188 -9.27 23.32 11.54
CA GLY A 188 -8.11 22.46 11.22
C GLY A 188 -7.74 21.42 12.29
N PHE A 189 -7.63 21.83 13.57
CA PHE A 189 -7.33 20.89 14.67
C PHE A 189 -8.48 19.93 14.96
N GLN A 190 -9.73 20.40 14.86
CA GLN A 190 -10.90 19.53 15.02
C GLN A 190 -10.96 18.49 13.90
N LEU A 191 -10.69 18.88 12.65
CA LEU A 191 -10.64 17.97 11.51
C LEU A 191 -9.61 16.87 11.74
N LEU A 192 -8.42 17.23 12.22
CA LEU A 192 -7.36 16.26 12.55
C LEU A 192 -7.85 15.26 13.61
N PHE A 193 -8.43 15.75 14.71
CA PHE A 193 -8.95 14.89 15.77
C PHE A 193 -10.05 13.94 15.27
N HIS A 194 -11.07 14.46 14.59
CA HIS A 194 -12.16 13.64 14.05
C HIS A 194 -11.67 12.62 13.02
N THR A 195 -10.68 12.99 12.20
CA THR A 195 -10.07 12.07 11.22
C THR A 195 -9.34 10.91 11.92
N VAL A 196 -8.56 11.20 12.96
CA VAL A 196 -7.88 10.14 13.74
C VAL A 196 -8.90 9.21 14.39
N VAL A 197 -9.97 9.76 14.98
CA VAL A 197 -11.05 8.96 15.57
C VAL A 197 -11.72 8.10 14.51
N LEU A 198 -12.11 8.69 13.37
CA LEU A 198 -12.75 7.98 12.26
C LEU A 198 -11.87 6.82 11.77
N VAL A 199 -10.61 7.08 11.44
CA VAL A 199 -9.68 6.05 10.94
C VAL A 199 -9.48 4.94 11.98
N THR A 200 -9.38 5.29 13.27
CA THR A 200 -9.25 4.30 14.35
C THR A 200 -10.49 3.40 14.42
N VAL A 201 -11.69 3.96 14.35
CA VAL A 201 -12.94 3.20 14.34
C VAL A 201 -13.03 2.29 13.10
N LEU A 202 -12.73 2.83 11.93
CA LEU A 202 -12.74 2.09 10.66
C LEU A 202 -11.72 0.96 10.62
N TYR A 203 -10.61 1.10 11.35
CA TYR A 203 -9.61 0.05 11.49
C TYR A 203 -10.05 -1.03 12.49
N LEU A 204 -10.54 -0.63 13.67
CA LEU A 204 -10.88 -1.57 14.74
C LEU A 204 -12.18 -2.34 14.48
N MET A 205 -13.19 -1.72 13.86
CA MET A 205 -14.49 -2.36 13.67
C MET A 205 -14.42 -3.64 12.82
N PRO A 206 -13.76 -3.65 11.63
CA PRO A 206 -13.60 -4.87 10.85
C PRO A 206 -12.73 -5.92 11.55
N ILE A 207 -11.74 -5.51 12.38
CA ILE A 207 -10.97 -6.46 13.19
C ILE A 207 -11.90 -7.21 14.13
N LEU A 208 -12.80 -6.52 14.84
CA LEU A 208 -13.71 -7.17 15.78
C LEU A 208 -14.64 -8.17 15.07
N ILE A 209 -15.21 -7.77 13.92
CA ILE A 209 -16.06 -8.66 13.09
C ILE A 209 -15.26 -9.87 12.62
N ASP A 210 -14.06 -9.67 12.09
CA ASP A 210 -13.24 -10.75 11.56
C ASP A 210 -12.79 -11.73 12.65
N GLN A 211 -12.53 -11.24 13.87
CA GLN A 211 -12.16 -12.10 14.99
C GLN A 211 -13.34 -12.97 15.45
N LEU A 212 -14.57 -12.46 15.39
CA LEU A 212 -15.77 -13.29 15.57
C LEU A 212 -15.85 -14.36 14.49
N ARG A 213 -15.64 -13.99 13.21
CA ARG A 213 -15.61 -14.93 12.08
C ARG A 213 -14.57 -16.05 12.28
N ILE A 214 -13.35 -15.70 12.69
CA ILE A 214 -12.27 -16.67 12.95
C ILE A 214 -12.66 -17.64 14.08
N ARG A 215 -13.25 -17.15 15.17
CA ARG A 215 -13.70 -17.99 16.29
C ARG A 215 -14.83 -18.93 15.88
N MET A 216 -15.84 -18.42 15.18
CA MET A 216 -16.96 -19.22 14.67
C MET A 216 -16.47 -20.31 13.71
N TRP A 217 -15.56 -19.98 12.81
CA TRP A 217 -14.95 -20.95 11.90
C TRP A 217 -14.18 -22.04 12.65
N GLY A 218 -13.41 -21.67 13.68
CA GLY A 218 -12.69 -22.65 14.50
C GLY A 218 -13.61 -23.57 15.32
N LEU A 219 -14.78 -23.08 15.74
CA LEU A 219 -15.79 -23.92 16.38
C LEU A 219 -16.41 -24.89 15.35
N PHE A 220 -16.77 -24.38 14.19
CA PHE A 220 -17.33 -25.18 13.10
C PHE A 220 -16.35 -26.27 12.61
N SER A 221 -15.07 -25.95 12.42
CA SER A 221 -14.07 -26.93 11.98
C SER A 221 -13.91 -28.07 12.98
N ARG A 222 -13.95 -27.76 14.28
CA ARG A 222 -13.84 -28.79 15.33
C ARG A 222 -15.05 -29.70 15.37
N LEU A 223 -16.25 -29.14 15.23
CA LEU A 223 -17.50 -29.88 15.28
C LEU A 223 -17.72 -30.77 14.05
N PHE A 224 -17.39 -30.28 12.85
CA PHE A 224 -17.76 -30.96 11.61
C PHE A 224 -16.59 -31.58 10.83
N LEU A 225 -15.37 -31.07 11.00
CA LEU A 225 -14.19 -31.55 10.27
C LEU A 225 -13.19 -32.31 11.17
N GLY A 226 -13.47 -32.44 12.47
CA GLY A 226 -12.60 -33.13 13.43
C GLY A 226 -11.21 -32.49 13.58
N LYS A 227 -11.08 -31.20 13.24
CA LYS A 227 -9.83 -30.41 13.30
C LYS A 227 -9.98 -29.22 14.25
#